data_AF-A0A330H4B5-F1
#
_entry.id   AF-A0A330H4B5-F1
#
_cell.length_a   1.000
_cell.length_b   1.000
_cell.length_c   1.000
_cell.angle_alpha   90.00
_cell.angle_beta   90.00
_cell.angle_gamma   90.00
#
_symmetry.space_group_name_H-M   'P 1'
#
loop_
_entity.id
_entity.type
_entity.pdbx_description
1 polymer ?
#
loop_
_entity_poly.entity_id
_entity_poly.type
_entity_poly.pdbx_seq_one_letter_code
_entity_poly.pdbx_strand_id
1 'polypeptide(L)'
;MAKSSEFHVPSLAEADTEYAAIESRLAELVEQHALAHHEVAALEDDMRARPAPRIRSGVAELLGDVVDTTLHQRPAKLKDLRQRVADLEAATKIMRDRLKDRRSAASLAACAMVREEYGRRVAKACAALEAFVTANAEAEKVLDSLEREDVGITYLPSMRPLSAFTESLGRYILDAQRAGYVS
;
A
#
# COMPACT_ATOMS: atom_id res chain seq x y z
N MET A 1 -21.34 -6.38 -27.84
CA MET A 1 -20.23 -6.97 -27.08
C MET A 1 -19.95 -6.05 -25.90
N ALA A 2 -20.40 -6.42 -24.70
CA ALA A 2 -20.12 -5.62 -23.51
C ALA A 2 -18.61 -5.70 -23.23
N LYS A 3 -17.94 -4.54 -23.15
CA LYS A 3 -16.56 -4.46 -22.64
C LYS A 3 -16.58 -5.10 -21.26
N SER A 4 -15.92 -6.25 -21.11
CA SER A 4 -15.67 -6.83 -19.81
C SER A 4 -14.90 -5.79 -19.01
N SER A 5 -15.52 -5.22 -17.98
CA SER A 5 -14.83 -4.33 -17.04
C SER A 5 -13.65 -5.11 -16.48
N GLU A 6 -12.45 -4.57 -16.63
CA GLU A 6 -11.24 -5.16 -16.08
C GLU A 6 -11.40 -5.27 -14.56
N PHE A 7 -11.13 -6.46 -14.02
CA PHE A 7 -11.23 -6.68 -12.57
C PHE A 7 -10.19 -5.83 -11.84
N HIS A 8 -10.63 -5.10 -10.82
CA HIS A 8 -9.79 -4.26 -9.99
C HIS A 8 -9.63 -4.87 -8.59
N VAL A 9 -8.39 -4.88 -8.08
CA VAL A 9 -8.09 -5.31 -6.71
C VAL A 9 -8.38 -4.13 -5.77
N PRO A 10 -9.24 -4.28 -4.75
CA PRO A 10 -9.56 -3.17 -3.85
C PRO A 10 -8.32 -2.77 -3.05
N SER A 11 -8.21 -1.47 -2.76
CA SER A 11 -7.25 -0.95 -1.79
C SER A 11 -7.61 -1.40 -0.37
N LEU A 12 -6.67 -1.28 0.57
CA LEU A 12 -6.93 -1.60 1.97
C LEU A 12 -8.00 -0.69 2.60
N ALA A 13 -8.06 0.57 2.19
CA ALA A 13 -9.08 1.51 2.63
C ALA A 13 -10.48 1.15 2.09
N GLU A 14 -10.57 0.63 0.87
CA GLU A 14 -11.83 0.14 0.30
C GLU A 14 -12.29 -1.15 0.99
N ALA A 15 -11.35 -2.00 1.40
CA ALA A 15 -11.65 -3.27 2.07
C ALA A 15 -11.97 -3.13 3.56
N ASP A 16 -11.46 -2.09 4.24
CA ASP A 16 -11.59 -1.89 5.68
C ASP A 16 -11.83 -0.42 6.03
N THR A 17 -13.03 -0.11 6.52
CA THR A 17 -13.47 1.25 6.83
C THR A 17 -12.72 1.86 8.01
N GLU A 18 -12.29 1.04 8.98
CA GLU A 18 -11.45 1.50 10.09
C GLU A 18 -10.05 1.90 9.61
N TYR A 19 -9.44 1.11 8.72
CA TYR A 19 -8.18 1.44 8.07
C TYR A 19 -8.29 2.75 7.28
N ALA A 20 -9.35 2.92 6.48
CA ALA A 20 -9.62 4.16 5.75
C ALA A 20 -9.76 5.37 6.69
N ALA A 21 -10.45 5.22 7.82
CA ALA A 21 -10.61 6.28 8.81
C ALA A 21 -9.28 6.69 9.45
N ILE A 22 -8.40 5.71 9.74
CA ILE A 22 -7.05 5.98 10.26
C ILE A 22 -6.19 6.71 9.22
N GLU A 23 -6.24 6.29 7.94
CA GLU A 23 -5.53 6.95 6.84
C GLU A 23 -5.99 8.40 6.65
N SER A 24 -7.30 8.63 6.60
CA SER A 24 -7.88 9.97 6.49
C SER A 24 -7.41 10.86 7.65
N ARG A 25 -7.47 10.34 8.87
CA ARG A 25 -7.07 11.12 10.04
C ARG A 25 -5.56 11.38 10.10
N LEU A 26 -4.74 10.45 9.60
CA LEU A 26 -3.31 10.65 9.47
C LEU A 26 -2.99 11.75 8.46
N ALA A 27 -3.69 11.80 7.33
CA ALA A 27 -3.53 12.86 6.33
C ALA A 27 -3.85 14.24 6.92
N GLU A 28 -4.96 14.37 7.66
CA GLU A 28 -5.33 15.60 8.37
C GLU A 28 -4.26 16.05 9.36
N LEU A 29 -3.69 15.12 10.16
CA LEU A 29 -2.65 15.45 11.14
C LEU A 29 -1.36 15.92 10.47
N VAL A 30 -0.98 15.32 9.34
CA VAL A 30 0.20 15.72 8.57
C VAL A 30 0.02 17.12 7.98
N GLU A 31 -1.17 17.42 7.44
CA GLU A 31 -1.49 18.77 6.94
C GLU A 31 -1.45 19.81 8.07
N GLN A 32 -2.06 19.51 9.22
CA GLN A 32 -2.03 20.39 10.39
C GLN A 32 -0.61 20.60 10.92
N HIS A 33 0.23 19.57 10.88
CA HIS A 33 1.65 19.66 11.27
C HIS A 33 2.42 20.60 10.35
N ALA A 34 2.25 20.45 9.03
CA ALA A 34 2.88 21.34 8.05
C ALA A 34 2.47 22.80 8.24
N LEU A 35 1.18 23.06 8.46
CA LEU A 35 0.66 24.41 8.73
C LEU A 35 1.25 24.98 10.03
N ALA A 36 1.23 24.22 11.12
CA ALA A 36 1.78 24.67 12.41
C ALA A 36 3.29 24.96 12.31
N HIS A 37 4.04 24.13 11.58
CA HIS A 37 5.47 24.34 11.36
C HIS A 37 5.74 25.61 10.53
N HIS A 38 4.92 25.88 9.51
CA HIS A 38 5.01 27.12 8.75
C HIS A 38 4.70 28.35 9.63
N GLU A 39 3.68 28.28 10.49
CA GLU A 39 3.36 29.35 11.44
C GLU A 39 4.49 29.63 12.44
N VAL A 40 5.17 28.58 12.92
CA VAL A 40 6.37 28.72 13.77
C VAL A 40 7.47 29.49 13.03
N ALA A 41 7.82 29.05 11.82
CA ALA A 41 8.86 29.68 11.02
C ALA A 41 8.53 31.16 10.72
N ALA A 42 7.29 31.44 10.32
CA ALA A 42 6.84 32.81 10.04
C ALA A 42 6.90 33.70 11.29
N LEU A 43 6.52 33.18 12.47
CA LEU A 43 6.58 33.94 13.72
C LEU A 43 8.03 34.18 14.17
N GLU A 44 8.93 33.21 13.96
CA GLU A 44 10.35 33.37 14.23
C GLU A 44 11.01 34.42 13.33
N ASP A 45 10.71 34.39 12.03
CA ASP A 45 11.15 35.40 11.06
C ASP A 45 10.65 36.79 11.45
N ASP A 46 9.39 36.89 11.85
CA ASP A 46 8.78 38.13 12.30
C ASP A 46 9.43 38.69 13.58
N MET A 47 9.70 37.82 14.56
CA MET A 47 10.39 38.21 15.79
C MET A 47 11.84 38.66 15.54
N ARG A 48 12.51 38.09 14.52
CA ARG A 48 13.85 38.53 14.09
C ARG A 48 13.80 39.88 13.38
N ALA A 49 12.82 40.09 12.49
CA ALA A 49 12.67 41.33 11.75
C ALA A 49 12.19 42.49 12.64
N ARG A 50 11.36 42.20 13.64
CA ARG A 50 10.75 43.18 14.56
C ARG A 50 11.05 42.76 16.01
N PRO A 51 12.27 43.02 16.51
CA PRO A 51 12.66 42.65 17.85
C PRO A 51 11.81 43.41 18.88
N ALA A 52 11.55 42.75 20.01
CA ALA A 52 10.75 43.35 21.07
C ALA A 52 11.45 44.61 21.65
N PRO A 53 10.68 45.64 22.04
CA PRO A 53 11.20 46.86 22.64
C PRO A 53 11.97 46.54 23.93
N ARG A 54 13.16 47.12 24.09
CA ARG A 54 14.01 46.91 25.29
C ARG A 54 13.43 47.54 26.55
N ILE A 55 12.49 48.47 26.40
CA ILE A 55 11.91 49.25 27.48
C ILE A 55 10.53 48.67 27.79
N ARG A 56 10.20 48.51 29.09
CA ARG A 56 8.85 48.09 29.51
C ARG A 56 7.83 49.13 29.05
N SER A 57 6.66 48.68 28.61
CA SER A 57 5.56 49.54 28.14
C SER A 57 5.26 50.70 29.09
N GLY A 58 5.15 50.43 30.40
CA GLY A 58 4.89 51.49 31.40
C GLY A 58 6.02 52.50 31.57
N VAL A 59 7.27 52.14 31.26
CA VAL A 59 8.40 53.10 31.26
C VAL A 59 8.41 53.92 29.98
N ALA A 60 8.08 53.31 28.84
CA ALA A 60 7.98 54.01 27.58
C ALA A 60 6.80 55.01 27.55
N GLU A 61 5.65 54.66 28.15
CA GLU A 61 4.55 55.59 28.37
C GLU A 61 4.98 56.81 29.20
N LEU A 62 5.77 56.59 30.26
CA LEU A 62 6.34 57.68 31.08
C LEU A 62 7.34 58.55 30.30
N LEU A 63 7.95 58.02 29.24
CA LEU A 63 8.87 58.73 28.35
C LEU A 63 8.16 59.37 27.13
N GLY A 64 6.85 59.14 26.96
CA GLY A 64 6.08 59.61 25.81
C GLY A 64 6.25 58.78 24.54
N ASP A 65 6.92 57.62 24.64
CA ASP A 65 7.15 56.70 23.54
C ASP A 65 5.96 55.74 23.36
N VAL A 66 5.54 55.53 22.11
CA VAL A 66 4.49 54.55 21.78
C VAL A 66 5.11 53.16 21.58
N VAL A 67 4.68 52.19 22.38
CA VAL A 67 5.18 50.81 22.30
C VAL A 67 4.11 49.89 21.76
N ASP A 68 4.46 49.11 20.74
CA ASP A 68 3.61 48.02 20.27
C ASP A 68 3.61 46.87 21.29
N THR A 69 2.55 46.80 22.09
CA THR A 69 2.36 45.79 23.14
C THR A 69 2.12 44.38 22.59
N THR A 70 1.77 44.25 21.30
CA THR A 70 1.59 42.95 20.65
C THR A 70 2.91 42.17 20.53
N LEU A 71 4.04 42.89 20.55
CA LEU A 71 5.39 42.30 20.51
C LEU A 71 5.69 41.44 21.76
N HIS A 72 5.06 41.74 22.90
CA HIS A 72 5.28 41.00 24.15
C HIS A 72 4.55 39.65 24.21
N GLN A 73 3.51 39.44 23.40
CA GLN A 73 2.72 38.19 23.39
C GLN A 73 3.34 37.12 22.47
N ARG A 74 4.23 37.52 21.55
CA ARG A 74 4.85 36.62 20.56
C ARG A 74 5.63 35.44 21.17
N PRO A 75 6.45 35.60 22.23
CA PRO A 75 7.16 34.47 22.83
C PRO A 75 6.23 33.41 23.41
N ALA A 76 5.12 33.82 24.03
CA ALA A 76 4.11 32.89 24.54
C ALA A 76 3.43 32.15 23.38
N LYS A 77 3.01 32.87 22.35
CA LYS A 77 2.43 32.28 21.14
C LYS A 77 3.39 31.29 20.45
N LEU A 78 4.67 31.62 20.36
CA LEU A 78 5.69 30.74 19.80
C LEU A 78 5.86 29.46 20.63
N LYS A 79 5.83 29.56 21.95
CA LYS A 79 5.86 28.40 22.84
C LYS A 79 4.65 27.48 22.60
N ASP A 80 3.45 28.05 22.51
CA ASP A 80 2.23 27.28 22.29
C ASP A 80 2.23 26.61 20.92
N LEU A 81 2.68 27.29 19.86
CA LEU A 81 2.82 26.71 18.53
C LEU A 81 3.84 25.57 18.49
N ARG A 82 4.99 25.72 19.14
CA ARG A 82 6.00 24.65 19.24
C ARG A 82 5.48 23.44 20.02
N GLN A 83 4.70 23.67 21.09
CA GLN A 83 4.04 22.59 21.81
C GLN A 83 3.04 21.86 20.90
N ARG A 84 2.22 22.61 20.16
CA ARG A 84 1.28 22.02 19.19
C ARG A 84 1.98 21.19 18.12
N VAL A 85 3.14 21.63 17.62
CA VAL A 85 3.95 20.84 16.67
C VAL A 85 4.38 19.51 17.31
N ALA A 86 4.91 19.53 18.53
CA ALA A 86 5.30 18.32 19.24
C ALA A 86 4.12 17.36 19.49
N ASP A 87 2.95 17.90 19.84
CA ASP A 87 1.73 17.10 20.05
C ASP A 87 1.24 16.46 18.74
N LEU A 88 1.30 17.19 17.62
CA LEU A 88 0.96 16.68 16.29
C LEU A 88 1.92 15.59 15.83
N GLU A 89 3.22 15.71 16.13
CA GLU A 89 4.21 14.66 15.86
C GLU A 89 3.92 13.38 16.64
N ALA A 90 3.64 13.51 17.94
CA ALA A 90 3.28 12.39 18.80
C ALA A 90 1.98 11.71 18.31
N ALA A 91 0.95 12.49 17.98
CA ALA A 91 -0.31 11.98 17.43
C ALA A 91 -0.10 11.24 16.10
N THR A 92 0.70 11.82 15.20
CA THR A 92 1.04 11.20 13.90
C THR A 92 1.75 9.86 14.11
N LYS A 93 2.68 9.77 15.06
CA LYS A 93 3.36 8.51 15.40
C LYS A 93 2.36 7.43 15.86
N ILE A 94 1.47 7.78 16.79
CA ILE A 94 0.44 6.86 17.30
C ILE A 94 -0.46 6.36 16.16
N MET A 95 -0.85 7.24 15.23
CA MET A 95 -1.70 6.85 14.11
C MET A 95 -0.97 5.94 13.11
N ARG A 96 0.32 6.14 12.88
CA ARG A 96 1.15 5.22 12.07
C ARG A 96 1.25 3.84 12.70
N ASP A 97 1.43 3.76 14.02
CA ASP A 97 1.46 2.49 14.74
C ASP A 97 0.11 1.76 14.63
N ARG A 98 -1.01 2.47 14.84
CA ARG A 98 -2.36 1.92 14.65
C ARG A 98 -2.61 1.42 13.23
N LEU A 99 -2.14 2.15 12.22
CA LEU A 99 -2.26 1.76 10.81
C LEU A 99 -1.48 0.46 10.54
N LYS A 100 -0.28 0.33 11.11
CA LYS A 100 0.51 -0.90 11.03
C LYS A 100 -0.21 -2.07 11.67
N ASP A 101 -0.79 -1.88 12.85
CA ASP A 101 -1.53 -2.92 13.56
C ASP A 101 -2.80 -3.35 12.80
N ARG A 102 -3.52 -2.39 12.21
CA ARG A 102 -4.75 -2.67 11.44
C ARG A 102 -4.48 -3.29 10.06
N ARG A 103 -3.27 -3.14 9.51
CA ARG A 103 -2.91 -3.59 8.16
C ARG A 103 -3.22 -5.07 7.92
N SER A 104 -2.95 -5.93 8.89
CA SER A 104 -3.21 -7.38 8.75
C SER A 104 -4.70 -7.69 8.60
N ALA A 105 -5.56 -7.03 9.39
CA ALA A 105 -7.00 -7.19 9.29
C ALA A 105 -7.54 -6.65 7.96
N ALA A 106 -7.10 -5.46 7.55
CA ALA A 106 -7.47 -4.88 6.25
C ALA A 106 -7.02 -5.75 5.07
N SER A 107 -5.82 -6.34 5.16
CA SER A 107 -5.30 -7.25 4.12
C SER A 107 -6.13 -8.52 4.03
N LEU A 108 -6.57 -9.07 5.17
CA LEU A 108 -7.47 -10.23 5.19
C LEU A 108 -8.82 -9.91 4.54
N ALA A 109 -9.38 -8.73 4.84
CA ALA A 109 -10.63 -8.28 4.22
C ALA A 109 -10.47 -8.12 2.69
N ALA A 110 -9.38 -7.49 2.23
CA ALA A 110 -9.09 -7.36 0.80
C ALA A 110 -8.93 -8.73 0.12
N CYS A 111 -8.19 -9.66 0.74
CA CYS A 111 -8.03 -11.03 0.27
C CYS A 111 -9.38 -11.76 0.17
N ALA A 112 -10.28 -11.57 1.14
CA ALA A 112 -11.61 -12.16 1.10
C ALA A 112 -12.44 -11.66 -0.09
N MET A 113 -12.38 -10.35 -0.39
CA MET A 113 -13.08 -9.75 -1.53
C MET A 113 -12.58 -10.28 -2.88
N VAL A 114 -11.27 -10.54 -3.02
CA VAL A 114 -10.69 -11.02 -4.28
C VAL A 114 -10.65 -12.54 -4.42
N ARG A 115 -10.97 -13.29 -3.35
CA ARG A 115 -10.80 -14.74 -3.29
C ARG A 115 -11.55 -15.48 -4.39
N GLU A 116 -12.80 -15.10 -4.64
CA GLU A 116 -13.64 -15.75 -5.66
C GLU A 116 -13.07 -15.53 -7.06
N GLU A 117 -12.70 -14.29 -7.38
CA GLU A 117 -12.11 -13.97 -8.68
C GLU A 117 -10.79 -14.68 -8.90
N TYR A 118 -9.92 -14.66 -7.88
CA TYR A 118 -8.65 -15.35 -7.92
C TYR A 118 -8.86 -16.85 -8.13
N GLY A 119 -9.77 -17.46 -7.37
CA GLY A 119 -10.15 -18.87 -7.52
C GLY A 119 -10.62 -19.20 -8.93
N ARG A 120 -11.50 -18.38 -9.51
CA ARG A 120 -11.98 -18.53 -10.90
C ARG A 120 -10.84 -18.51 -11.92
N ARG A 121 -9.85 -17.63 -11.74
CA ARG A 121 -8.67 -17.53 -12.61
C ARG A 121 -7.73 -18.72 -12.44
N VAL A 122 -7.50 -19.15 -11.19
CA VAL A 122 -6.72 -20.35 -10.87
C VAL A 122 -7.37 -21.58 -11.48
N ALA A 123 -8.69 -21.75 -11.34
CA ALA A 123 -9.41 -22.87 -11.93
C ALA A 123 -9.27 -22.93 -13.45
N LYS A 124 -9.39 -21.78 -14.12
CA LYS A 124 -9.17 -21.68 -15.56
C LYS A 124 -7.74 -22.06 -15.95
N ALA A 125 -6.74 -21.66 -15.15
CA ALA A 125 -5.35 -22.04 -15.38
C ALA A 125 -5.14 -23.55 -15.18
N CYS A 126 -5.69 -24.15 -14.12
CA CYS A 126 -5.62 -25.59 -13.87
C CYS A 126 -6.25 -26.39 -15.02
N ALA A 127 -7.43 -26.00 -15.51
CA ALA A 127 -8.07 -26.67 -16.65
C ALA A 127 -7.19 -26.62 -17.92
N ALA A 128 -6.52 -25.49 -18.18
CA ALA A 128 -5.60 -25.37 -19.31
C ALA A 128 -4.34 -26.25 -19.13
N LEU A 129 -3.82 -26.37 -17.90
CA LEU A 129 -2.68 -27.22 -17.58
C LEU A 129 -3.03 -28.71 -17.71
N GLU A 130 -4.22 -29.13 -17.28
CA GLU A 130 -4.70 -30.51 -17.46
C GLU A 130 -4.83 -30.88 -18.94
N ALA A 131 -5.38 -29.97 -19.75
CA ALA A 131 -5.44 -30.14 -21.20
C ALA A 131 -4.04 -30.24 -21.82
N PHE A 132 -3.10 -29.42 -21.36
CA PHE A 132 -1.70 -29.48 -21.80
C PHE A 132 -1.03 -30.80 -21.44
N VAL A 133 -1.18 -31.27 -20.19
CA VAL A 133 -0.60 -32.56 -19.73
C VAL A 133 -1.15 -33.71 -20.57
N THR A 134 -2.45 -33.70 -20.85
CA THR A 134 -3.10 -34.70 -21.72
C THR A 134 -2.50 -34.69 -23.13
N ALA A 135 -2.43 -33.51 -23.76
CA ALA A 135 -1.86 -33.37 -25.10
C ALA A 135 -0.36 -33.75 -25.15
N ASN A 136 0.41 -33.43 -24.10
CA ASN A 136 1.82 -33.80 -24.01
C ASN A 136 1.99 -35.32 -23.89
N ALA A 137 1.17 -36.00 -23.09
CA ALA A 137 1.19 -37.46 -22.99
C ALA A 137 0.77 -38.15 -24.30
N GLU A 138 -0.17 -37.57 -25.06
CA GLU A 138 -0.52 -38.05 -26.40
C GLU A 138 0.65 -37.91 -27.39
N ALA A 139 1.39 -36.80 -27.35
CA ALA A 139 2.59 -36.61 -28.16
C ALA A 139 3.71 -37.60 -27.78
N GLU A 140 3.92 -37.87 -26.48
CA GLU A 140 4.87 -38.89 -26.01
C GLU A 140 4.52 -40.29 -26.56
N LYS A 141 3.24 -40.69 -26.52
CA LYS A 141 2.79 -41.97 -27.08
C LYS A 141 3.11 -42.14 -28.57
N VAL A 142 3.06 -41.06 -29.35
CA VAL A 142 3.43 -41.09 -30.77
C VAL A 142 4.93 -41.35 -30.91
N LEU A 143 5.77 -40.66 -30.13
CA LEU A 143 7.22 -40.88 -30.14
C LEU A 143 7.56 -42.31 -29.70
N ASP A 144 6.96 -42.81 -28.61
CA ASP A 144 7.13 -44.19 -28.15
C ASP A 144 6.74 -45.22 -29.21
N SER A 145 5.71 -44.92 -30.01
CA SER A 145 5.26 -45.80 -31.09
C SER A 145 6.22 -45.77 -32.28
N LEU A 146 6.76 -44.60 -32.65
CA LEU A 146 7.80 -44.48 -33.67
C LEU A 146 9.07 -45.23 -33.27
N GLU A 147 9.50 -45.07 -32.01
CA GLU A 147 10.66 -45.78 -31.47
C GLU A 147 10.44 -47.30 -31.45
N ARG A 148 9.23 -47.79 -31.10
CA ARG A 148 8.89 -49.22 -31.12
C ARG A 148 8.94 -49.84 -32.51
N GLU A 149 8.59 -49.08 -33.54
CA GLU A 149 8.62 -49.51 -34.95
C GLU A 149 9.98 -49.23 -35.62
N ASP A 150 11.03 -48.92 -34.82
CA ASP A 150 12.38 -48.57 -35.28
C ASP A 150 12.41 -47.41 -36.30
N VAL A 151 11.43 -46.51 -36.24
CA VAL A 151 11.35 -45.34 -37.13
C VAL A 151 12.30 -44.25 -36.64
N GLY A 152 13.17 -43.78 -37.55
CA GLY A 152 14.11 -42.70 -37.26
C GLY A 152 13.44 -41.37 -36.89
N ILE A 153 13.32 -41.09 -35.59
CA ILE A 153 12.76 -39.84 -35.03
C ILE A 153 13.58 -38.57 -35.38
N THR A 154 14.78 -38.70 -35.94
CA THR A 154 15.64 -37.58 -36.35
C THR A 154 15.08 -36.73 -37.49
N TYR A 155 14.09 -37.25 -38.23
CA TYR A 155 13.39 -36.49 -39.27
C TYR A 155 12.30 -35.55 -38.74
N LEU A 156 11.98 -35.63 -37.45
CA LEU A 156 11.08 -34.68 -36.78
C LEU A 156 11.89 -33.59 -36.07
N PRO A 157 11.43 -32.33 -36.08
CA PRO A 157 12.03 -31.28 -35.25
C PRO A 157 12.06 -31.72 -33.79
N SER A 158 13.18 -31.51 -33.11
CA SER A 158 13.37 -31.88 -31.70
C SER A 158 12.54 -30.98 -30.79
N MET A 159 11.24 -31.25 -30.69
CA MET A 159 10.37 -30.76 -29.64
C MET A 159 10.09 -31.92 -28.69
N ARG A 160 10.99 -32.13 -27.72
CA ARG A 160 10.76 -33.16 -26.72
C ARG A 160 9.64 -32.70 -25.77
N PRO A 161 8.66 -33.57 -25.49
CA PRO A 161 7.66 -33.36 -24.46
C PRO A 161 8.29 -32.95 -23.11
N LEU A 162 7.64 -32.01 -22.41
CA LEU A 162 8.21 -31.37 -21.21
C LEU A 162 7.96 -32.20 -19.94
N SER A 163 8.39 -33.46 -19.92
CA SER A 163 8.11 -34.41 -18.84
C SER A 163 8.59 -33.96 -17.44
N ALA A 164 9.71 -33.24 -17.33
CA ALA A 164 10.16 -32.70 -16.03
C ALA A 164 9.27 -31.56 -15.50
N PHE A 165 8.48 -30.91 -16.37
CA PHE A 165 7.59 -29.82 -16.00
C PHE A 165 6.25 -30.35 -15.48
N THR A 166 5.78 -31.50 -15.97
CA THR A 166 4.45 -32.05 -15.64
C THR A 166 4.30 -32.45 -14.17
N GLU A 167 5.35 -32.93 -13.50
CA GLU A 167 5.32 -33.21 -12.04
C GLU A 167 5.03 -31.94 -11.21
N SER A 168 5.69 -30.83 -11.57
CA SER A 168 5.49 -29.54 -10.89
C SER A 168 4.07 -28.98 -11.14
N LEU A 169 3.51 -29.23 -12.32
CA LEU A 169 2.12 -28.87 -12.65
C LEU A 169 1.11 -29.67 -11.84
N GLY A 170 1.36 -30.98 -11.65
CA GLY A 170 0.51 -31.82 -10.81
C GLY A 170 0.44 -31.32 -9.37
N ARG A 171 1.57 -30.89 -8.80
CA ARG A 171 1.59 -30.28 -7.46
C ARG A 171 0.80 -28.97 -7.40
N TYR A 172 0.92 -28.12 -8.41
CA TYR A 172 0.15 -26.88 -8.50
C TYR A 172 -1.37 -27.13 -8.54
N ILE A 173 -1.82 -28.09 -9.36
CA ILE A 173 -3.24 -28.47 -9.45
C ILE A 173 -3.73 -29.03 -8.10
N LEU A 174 -2.93 -29.88 -7.46
CA LEU A 174 -3.26 -30.43 -6.15
C LEU A 174 -3.38 -29.35 -5.06
N ASP A 175 -2.47 -28.39 -5.04
CA ASP A 175 -2.53 -27.28 -4.09
C ASP A 175 -3.76 -26.37 -4.36
N ALA A 176 -4.15 -26.19 -5.62
CA ALA A 176 -5.37 -25.48 -5.99
C ALA A 176 -6.64 -26.22 -5.55
N GLN A 177 -6.67 -27.56 -5.68
CA GLN A 177 -7.76 -28.41 -5.17
C GLN A 177 -7.85 -28.34 -3.63
N ARG A 178 -6.71 -28.45 -2.93
CA ARG A 178 -6.64 -28.33 -1.47
C ARG A 178 -7.12 -26.97 -0.97
N ALA A 179 -6.86 -25.91 -1.73
CA ALA A 179 -7.33 -24.56 -1.43
C ALA A 179 -8.82 -24.35 -1.76
N GLY A 180 -9.47 -25.32 -2.41
CA GLY A 180 -10.88 -25.29 -2.81
C GLY A 180 -11.16 -24.48 -4.07
N TYR A 181 -10.15 -24.20 -4.90
CA TYR A 181 -10.33 -23.45 -6.14
C TYR A 181 -10.74 -24.33 -7.32
N VAL A 182 -10.43 -25.63 -7.25
CA VAL A 182 -10.76 -26.63 -8.27
C VAL A 182 -11.45 -27.80 -7.58
N SER A 183 -12.54 -28.29 -8.16
CA SER A 183 -13.30 -29.46 -7.71
C SER A 183 -12.91 -30.71 -8.48
#